data_AF-J1FBE7-F1
#
_entry.id   AF-J1FBE7-F1
#
_cell.length_a   1.000
_cell.length_b   1.000
_cell.length_c   1.000
_cell.angle_alpha   90.00
_cell.angle_beta   90.00
_cell.angle_gamma   90.00
#
_symmetry.space_group_name_H-M   'P 1'
#
loop_
_entity.id
_entity.type
_entity.pdbx_description
1 polymer ?
#
loop_
_entity_poly.entity_id
_entity_poly.type
_entity_poly.pdbx_seq_one_letter_code
_entity_poly.pdbx_strand_id
1 'polypeptide(L)'
;MEKKEAKSEENLVKKTCRELGITQKELAEKIGVSKQTVYDWSSEKTPIPNWGFNFMKLLKEIPELLILKEAVDKLYHQKQYT
;
A
#
# COMPACT_ATOMS: atom_id res chain seq x y z
N MET A 1 12.56 13.58 33.25
CA MET A 1 11.12 13.73 32.94
C MET A 1 10.96 13.53 31.44
N GLU A 2 10.29 12.44 31.08
CA GLU A 2 10.05 12.01 29.70
C GLU A 2 9.41 13.14 28.87
N LYS A 3 9.90 13.32 27.65
CA LYS A 3 9.08 13.89 26.56
C LYS A 3 8.97 12.81 25.50
N LYS A 4 7.99 11.90 25.67
CA LYS A 4 7.46 11.09 24.57
C LYS A 4 6.71 12.04 23.66
N GLU A 5 7.42 12.53 22.65
CA GLU A 5 6.84 13.36 21.60
C GLU A 5 5.76 12.57 20.85
N ALA A 6 4.62 13.23 20.69
CA ALA A 6 3.42 12.70 20.06
C ALA A 6 3.69 12.33 18.60
N LYS A 7 3.95 11.04 18.34
CA LYS A 7 4.17 10.49 17.00
C LYS A 7 2.87 9.98 16.40
N SER A 8 1.95 10.89 16.07
CA SER A 8 0.64 10.55 15.47
C SER A 8 0.47 11.01 14.03
N GLU A 9 1.57 11.12 13.27
CA GLU A 9 1.50 10.88 11.84
C GLU A 9 1.91 9.43 11.61
N GLU A 10 0.92 8.58 11.33
CA GLU A 10 1.19 7.17 11.13
C GLU A 10 2.08 6.98 9.88
N ASN A 11 3.31 6.52 10.12
CA ASN A 11 4.26 6.18 9.07
C ASN A 11 3.60 5.42 7.92
N LEU A 12 3.79 5.89 6.68
CA LEU A 12 3.14 5.35 5.48
C LEU A 12 3.25 3.84 5.35
N VAL A 13 4.41 3.26 5.69
CA VAL A 13 4.64 1.81 5.65
C VAL A 13 3.70 1.08 6.60
N LYS A 14 3.60 1.56 7.85
CA LYS A 14 2.76 0.95 8.88
C LYS A 14 1.28 1.06 8.51
N LYS A 15 0.86 2.24 8.05
CA LYS A 15 -0.50 2.47 7.54
C LYS A 15 -0.84 1.52 6.40
N THR A 16 0.05 1.39 5.41
CA THR A 16 -0.14 0.52 4.25
C THR A 16 -0.22 -0.96 4.66
N CYS A 17 0.66 -1.42 5.54
CA CYS A 17 0.62 -2.79 6.06
C CYS A 17 -0.71 -3.09 6.76
N ARG A 18 -1.19 -2.17 7.61
CA ARG A 18 -2.45 -2.33 8.34
C ARG A 18 -3.67 -2.34 7.41
N GLU A 19 -3.75 -1.41 6.46
CA GLU A 19 -4.87 -1.31 5.51
C GLU A 19 -4.96 -2.53 4.60
N LEU A 20 -3.81 -3.08 4.18
CA LEU A 20 -3.75 -4.27 3.33
C LEU A 20 -3.78 -5.59 4.12
N GLY A 21 -3.71 -5.56 5.45
CA GLY A 21 -3.64 -6.75 6.29
C GLY A 21 -2.37 -7.59 6.08
N ILE A 22 -1.25 -6.96 5.72
CA ILE A 22 0.03 -7.63 5.42
C ILE A 22 1.14 -7.23 6.40
N THR A 23 2.19 -8.03 6.44
CA THR A 23 3.43 -7.74 7.16
C THR A 23 4.37 -6.85 6.35
N GLN A 24 5.33 -6.21 7.03
CA GLN A 24 6.41 -5.45 6.34
C GLN A 24 7.27 -6.35 5.43
N LYS A 25 7.39 -7.64 5.76
CA LYS A 25 8.11 -8.62 4.92
C LYS A 25 7.38 -8.83 3.61
N GLU A 26 6.08 -9.08 3.66
CA GLU A 26 5.24 -9.26 2.47
C GLU A 26 5.16 -7.97 1.65
N LEU A 27 5.13 -6.79 2.30
CA LEU A 27 5.22 -5.51 1.60
C LEU A 27 6.56 -5.39 0.83
N ALA A 28 7.67 -5.78 1.44
CA ALA A 28 8.98 -5.77 0.78
C ALA A 28 9.01 -6.71 -0.44
N GLU A 29 8.46 -7.91 -0.29
CA GLU A 29 8.32 -8.89 -1.37
C GLU A 29 7.43 -8.36 -2.51
N LYS A 30 6.30 -7.70 -2.20
CA LYS A 30 5.39 -7.10 -3.20
C LYS A 30 6.02 -5.93 -3.97
N ILE A 31 6.81 -5.09 -3.28
CA ILE A 31 7.47 -3.93 -3.88
C ILE A 31 8.76 -4.34 -4.62
N GLY A 32 9.35 -5.48 -4.27
CA GLY A 32 10.63 -5.93 -4.83
C GLY A 32 11.85 -5.28 -4.18
N VAL A 33 11.79 -5.00 -2.87
CA VAL A 33 12.91 -4.44 -2.09
C VAL A 33 13.31 -5.34 -0.94
N SER A 34 14.46 -5.07 -0.33
CA SER A 34 14.88 -5.79 0.87
C SER A 34 13.95 -5.49 2.05
N LYS A 35 13.78 -6.46 2.96
CA LYS A 35 13.08 -6.26 4.24
C LYS A 35 13.69 -5.10 5.04
N GLN A 36 15.02 -4.96 5.00
CA GLN A 36 15.74 -3.89 5.70
C GLN A 36 15.32 -2.51 5.19
N THR A 37 15.19 -2.35 3.87
CA THR A 37 14.72 -1.10 3.25
C THR A 37 13.34 -0.68 3.78
N VAL A 38 12.39 -1.62 3.83
CA VAL A 38 11.04 -1.34 4.37
C VAL A 38 11.09 -1.04 5.87
N TYR A 39 11.95 -1.74 6.62
CA TYR A 39 12.14 -1.49 8.04
C TYR A 39 12.68 -0.07 8.28
N ASP A 40 13.69 0.35 7.52
CA ASP A 40 14.31 1.67 7.63
C ASP A 40 13.32 2.79 7.28
N TRP A 41 12.49 2.58 6.26
CA TRP A 41 11.36 3.47 5.94
C TRP A 41 10.34 3.53 7.08
N SER A 42 9.98 2.39 7.68
CA SER A 42 9.00 2.31 8.77
C SER A 42 9.49 2.93 10.10
N SER A 43 10.82 3.03 10.23
CA SER A 43 11.52 3.59 11.37
C SER A 43 12.00 5.02 11.12
N GLU A 44 11.69 5.59 9.93
CA GLU A 44 12.12 6.94 9.49
C GLU A 44 13.64 7.13 9.48
N LYS A 45 14.42 6.05 9.40
CA LYS A 45 15.89 6.13 9.29
C LYS A 45 16.32 6.66 7.94
N THR A 46 15.54 6.35 6.90
CA THR A 46 15.76 6.79 5.54
C THR A 46 14.43 7.25 4.94
N PRO A 47 14.40 8.34 4.16
CA PRO A 47 13.19 8.77 3.48
C PRO A 47 12.76 7.74 2.43
N ILE A 48 11.45 7.69 2.19
CA ILE A 48 10.87 6.82 1.16
C ILE A 48 11.07 7.54 -0.19
N PRO A 49 11.69 6.89 -1.19
CA PRO A 49 11.80 7.48 -2.52
C PRO A 49 10.42 7.58 -3.18
N ASN A 50 10.24 8.56 -4.07
CA ASN A 50 8.95 8.86 -4.72
C ASN A 50 8.30 7.63 -5.39
N TRP A 51 9.08 6.78 -6.03
CA TRP A 51 8.56 5.57 -6.67
C TRP A 51 7.97 4.59 -5.64
N GLY A 52 8.60 4.46 -4.46
CA GLY A 52 8.11 3.61 -3.37
C GLY A 52 6.82 4.16 -2.77
N PHE A 53 6.74 5.48 -2.62
CA PHE A 53 5.51 6.18 -2.23
C PHE A 53 4.37 5.91 -3.21
N ASN A 54 4.61 6.14 -4.51
CA ASN A 54 3.61 5.95 -5.56
C ASN A 54 3.18 4.48 -5.67
N PHE A 55 4.11 3.54 -5.52
CA PHE A 55 3.78 2.12 -5.54
C PHE A 55 2.89 1.73 -4.36
N MET A 56 3.18 2.19 -3.14
CA MET A 56 2.32 1.94 -1.98
C MET A 56 0.94 2.56 -2.12
N LYS A 57 0.83 3.73 -2.75
CA LYS A 57 -0.46 4.33 -3.08
C LYS A 57 -1.23 3.45 -4.08
N LEU A 58 -0.58 3.01 -5.15
CA LEU A 58 -1.17 2.13 -6.15
C LEU A 58 -1.65 0.81 -5.54
N LEU A 59 -0.86 0.18 -4.65
CA LEU A 59 -1.23 -1.07 -3.99
C LEU A 59 -2.57 -0.98 -3.24
N LYS A 60 -2.91 0.20 -2.69
CA LYS A 60 -4.18 0.42 -1.99
C LYS A 60 -5.37 0.58 -2.91
N GLU A 61 -5.13 1.04 -4.14
CA GLU A 61 -6.17 1.26 -5.13
C GLU A 61 -6.48 -0.01 -5.96
N ILE A 62 -5.56 -1.00 -5.99
CA ILE A 62 -5.74 -2.27 -6.73
C ILE A 62 -7.07 -2.98 -6.41
N PRO A 63 -7.50 -3.16 -5.15
CA PRO A 63 -8.74 -3.86 -4.84
C PRO A 63 -9.97 -3.18 -5.47
N GLU A 64 -10.03 -1.85 -5.43
CA GLU A 64 -11.13 -1.07 -6.01
C GLU A 64 -11.15 -1.20 -7.55
N LEU A 65 -9.98 -1.20 -8.17
CA LEU A 65 -9.82 -1.38 -9.62
C LEU A 65 -10.29 -2.77 -10.08
N LEU A 66 -10.08 -3.82 -9.27
CA LEU A 66 -10.56 -5.16 -9.60
C LEU A 66 -12.09 -5.23 -9.60
N ILE A 67 -12.74 -4.64 -8.58
CA ILE A 67 -14.21 -4.56 -8.51
C ILE A 67 -14.77 -3.79 -9.70
N LEU A 68 -14.16 -2.65 -10.04
CA LEU A 68 -14.57 -1.85 -11.18
C LEU A 68 -14.45 -2.64 -12.50
N LYS A 69 -13.33 -3.36 -12.68
CA LYS A 69 -13.12 -4.20 -13.85
C LYS A 69 -14.22 -5.26 -13.99
N GLU A 70 -14.51 -5.98 -12.92
CA GLU A 70 -15.59 -6.99 -12.91
C GLU A 70 -16.96 -6.38 -13.21
N ALA A 71 -17.25 -5.18 -12.70
CA ALA A 71 -18.51 -4.48 -12.98
C ALA A 71 -18.62 -4.08 -14.46
N VAL A 72 -17.54 -3.55 -15.04
CA VAL A 72 -17.48 -3.19 -16.46
C VAL A 72 -17.63 -4.42 -17.35
N ASP A 73 -16.95 -5.52 -17.04
CA ASP A 73 -17.05 -6.77 -17.80
C ASP A 73 -18.50 -7.30 -17.81
N LYS A 74 -19.19 -7.28 -16.66
CA LYS A 74 -20.61 -7.65 -16.57
C LYS A 74 -21.49 -6.78 -17.46
N LEU A 75 -21.31 -5.46 -17.44
CA LEU A 75 -22.08 -4.54 -18.27
C LEU A 75 -21.83 -4.73 -19.77
N TYR A 76 -20.57 -4.99 -20.14
CA TYR A 76 -20.20 -5.27 -21.52
C TYR A 76 -20.88 -6.54 -22.03
N HIS A 77 -20.88 -7.61 -21.25
CA HIS A 77 -21.54 -8.86 -21.61
C HIS A 77 -23.07 -8.76 -21.62
N GLN A 78 -23.68 -7.98 -20.72
CA GLN A 78 -25.14 -7.77 -20.74
C GLN A 78 -25.62 -7.05 -22.01
N LYS A 79 -24.84 -6.11 -22.54
CA LYS A 79 -25.17 -5.38 -23.77
C LYS A 79 -25.01 -6.19 -25.06
N GLN A 80 -24.33 -7.34 -25.03
CA GLN A 80 -24.13 -8.20 -26.20
C GLN A 80 -25.31 -9.16 -26.46
N TYR A 81 -26.26 -9.29 -25.52
CA TYR A 81 -27.43 -10.18 -25.63
C TYR A 81 -28.79 -9.43 -25.64
N THR A 82 -28.77 -8.11 -25.80
CA THR A 82 -29.94 -7.23 -26.00
C THR A 82 -29.82 -6.49 -27.32
#